data_AF-A0A2V1KB22-F1
#
_entry.id   AF-A0A2V1KB22-F1
#
_cell.length_a   1.000
_cell.length_b   1.000
_cell.length_c   1.000
_cell.angle_alpha   90.00
_cell.angle_beta   90.00
_cell.angle_gamma   90.00
#
_symmetry.space_group_name_H-M   'P 1'
#
loop_
_entity.id
_entity.type
_entity.pdbx_description
1 polymer ?
#
loop_
_entity_poly.entity_id
_entity_poly.type
_entity_poly.pdbx_seq_one_letter_code
_entity_poly.pdbx_strand_id
1 'polypeptide(L)'
;MIHEIPLTDTTGQHDCGCSETFDMEFDVRPVPHAIRHGAVFGALSSLKVGSGFVLIAPHDPKPLLAQIADRYGDAIEVGYVDRAGDGVGVRLFKSRATAE
;
A
#
# COMPACT_ATOMS: atom_id res chain seq x y z
N MET A 1 -29.12 20.41 18.63
CA MET A 1 -29.10 20.55 17.16
C MET A 1 -27.89 19.75 16.68
N ILE A 2 -28.09 18.47 16.39
CA ILE A 2 -27.04 17.56 15.91
C ILE A 2 -26.98 17.73 14.40
N HIS A 3 -25.83 18.11 13.87
CA HIS A 3 -25.62 18.17 12.42
C HIS A 3 -24.98 16.86 12.00
N GLU A 4 -25.77 16.03 11.34
CA GLU A 4 -25.39 14.72 10.84
C GLU A 4 -24.58 14.94 9.55
N ILE A 5 -23.28 14.66 9.62
CA ILE A 5 -22.40 14.61 8.45
C ILE A 5 -22.70 13.29 7.71
N PRO A 6 -23.17 13.31 6.46
CA PRO A 6 -23.35 12.08 5.70
C PRO A 6 -21.97 11.50 5.38
N LEU A 7 -21.64 10.39 6.02
CA LEU A 7 -20.54 9.53 5.59
C LEU A 7 -20.97 8.87 4.27
N THR A 8 -20.48 9.39 3.15
CA THR A 8 -20.54 8.69 1.88
C THR A 8 -19.65 7.46 1.99
N ASP A 9 -20.27 6.32 2.20
CA ASP A 9 -19.66 5.02 2.01
C ASP A 9 -19.32 4.88 0.51
N THR A 10 -18.07 5.14 0.15
CA THR A 10 -17.55 4.79 -1.18
C THR A 10 -17.26 3.29 -1.19
N THR A 11 -18.33 2.48 -1.19
CA THR A 11 -18.26 1.13 -1.75
C THR A 11 -18.05 1.30 -3.25
N GLY A 12 -16.79 1.32 -3.67
CA GLY A 12 -16.38 1.21 -5.07
C GLY A 12 -16.76 -0.17 -5.59
N GLN A 13 -17.80 -0.21 -6.41
CA GLN A 13 -18.28 -1.39 -7.11
C GLN A 13 -18.09 -1.22 -8.61
N HIS A 14 -17.30 -2.10 -9.26
CA HIS A 14 -17.54 -2.68 -10.60
C HIS A 14 -16.47 -3.77 -10.90
N ASP A 15 -16.85 -5.04 -10.98
CA ASP A 15 -17.00 -5.87 -12.20
C ASP A 15 -15.69 -6.31 -12.91
N CYS A 16 -15.36 -7.59 -12.68
CA CYS A 16 -14.69 -8.54 -13.55
C CYS A 16 -13.66 -8.05 -14.58
N GLY A 17 -12.39 -8.03 -14.15
CA GLY A 17 -11.24 -8.24 -15.03
C GLY A 17 -10.18 -9.01 -14.26
N CYS A 18 -9.95 -10.28 -14.59
CA CYS A 18 -8.84 -11.07 -14.05
C CYS A 18 -7.50 -10.44 -14.48
N SER A 19 -7.02 -9.53 -13.66
CA SER A 19 -5.64 -9.12 -13.50
C SER A 19 -5.59 -8.67 -12.05
N GLU A 20 -4.72 -9.25 -11.24
CA GLU A 20 -4.54 -8.87 -9.85
C GLU A 20 -3.84 -7.51 -9.79
N THR A 21 -4.57 -6.51 -10.26
CA THR A 21 -4.19 -5.11 -10.30
C THR A 21 -4.74 -4.53 -9.01
N PHE A 22 -3.84 -4.15 -8.11
CA PHE A 22 -4.26 -3.44 -6.91
C PHE A 22 -4.68 -2.03 -7.34
N ASP A 23 -5.98 -1.73 -7.27
CA ASP A 23 -6.52 -0.41 -7.65
C ASP A 23 -6.11 0.70 -6.65
N MET A 24 -5.58 0.32 -5.48
CA MET A 24 -5.07 1.27 -4.50
C MET A 24 -3.60 1.61 -4.76
N GLU A 25 -3.35 2.86 -5.15
CA GLU A 25 -2.01 3.44 -5.23
C GLU A 25 -1.71 4.28 -3.99
N PHE A 26 -0.51 4.11 -3.43
CA PHE A 26 0.00 4.91 -2.32
C PHE A 26 1.24 5.67 -2.76
N ASP A 27 1.03 6.91 -3.21
CA ASP A 27 2.11 7.79 -3.63
C ASP A 27 2.80 8.46 -2.44
N VAL A 28 4.06 8.09 -2.21
CA VAL A 28 4.86 8.67 -1.13
C VAL A 28 5.67 9.89 -1.55
N ARG A 29 5.72 10.24 -2.84
CA ARG A 29 6.42 11.45 -3.33
C ARG A 29 6.01 12.72 -2.59
N PRO A 30 4.71 13.02 -2.36
CA PRO A 30 4.29 14.21 -1.60
C PRO A 30 4.53 14.08 -0.09
N VAL A 31 4.78 12.87 0.44
CA VAL A 31 4.96 12.65 1.88
C VAL A 31 6.36 13.11 2.32
N PRO A 32 6.50 14.02 3.30
CA PRO A 32 7.79 14.47 3.79
C PRO A 32 8.69 13.29 4.20
N HIS A 33 9.98 13.37 3.85
CA HIS A 33 10.93 12.28 4.07
C HIS A 33 10.97 11.79 5.53
N ALA A 34 10.87 12.72 6.49
CA ALA A 34 10.91 12.42 7.92
C ALA A 34 9.80 11.47 8.41
N ILE A 35 8.63 11.45 7.74
CA ILE A 35 7.49 10.62 8.13
C ILE A 35 7.16 9.51 7.13
N ARG A 36 7.84 9.49 5.98
CA ARG A 36 7.51 8.62 4.84
C ARG A 36 7.53 7.14 5.21
N HIS A 37 8.60 6.69 5.85
CA HIS A 37 8.71 5.29 6.29
C HIS A 37 7.58 4.94 7.27
N GLY A 38 7.33 5.80 8.25
CA GLY A 38 6.24 5.62 9.20
C GLY A 38 4.86 5.51 8.52
N ALA A 39 4.61 6.33 7.50
CA ALA A 39 3.38 6.28 6.73
C ALA A 39 3.20 4.95 5.97
N VAL A 40 4.26 4.45 5.33
CA VAL A 40 4.22 3.14 4.65
C VAL A 40 3.99 2.00 5.63
N PHE A 41 4.69 1.99 6.77
CA PHE A 41 4.49 0.97 7.80
C PHE A 41 3.08 1.03 8.40
N GLY A 42 2.55 2.22 8.66
CA GLY A 42 1.18 2.37 9.14
C GLY A 42 0.16 1.82 8.14
N ALA A 43 0.35 2.09 6.84
CA ALA A 43 -0.48 1.55 5.78
C ALA A 43 -0.43 0.02 5.76
N LEU A 44 0.78 -0.58 5.81
CA LEU A 44 0.96 -2.04 5.83
C LEU A 44 0.35 -2.70 7.07
N SER A 45 0.52 -2.11 8.26
CA SER A 45 -0.07 -2.64 9.49
C SER A 45 -1.59 -2.58 9.46
N SER A 46 -2.17 -1.59 8.79
CA SER A 46 -3.62 -1.42 8.63
C SER A 46 -4.24 -2.35 7.59
N LEU A 47 -3.42 -2.97 6.73
CA LEU A 47 -3.92 -3.92 5.73
C LEU A 47 -4.48 -5.19 6.37
N LYS A 48 -5.64 -5.61 5.86
CA LYS A 48 -6.16 -6.96 6.07
C LYS A 48 -5.35 -7.96 5.25
N VAL A 49 -5.33 -9.20 5.71
CA VAL A 49 -4.77 -10.32 4.94
C VAL A 49 -5.60 -10.51 3.68
N GLY A 50 -4.93 -10.74 2.55
CA GLY A 50 -5.56 -10.78 1.22
C GLY A 50 -5.75 -9.40 0.58
N SER A 51 -5.14 -8.35 1.12
CA SER A 51 -5.20 -7.00 0.56
C SER A 51 -3.81 -6.43 0.32
N GLY A 52 -3.70 -5.46 -0.58
CA GLY A 52 -2.44 -4.83 -0.96
C GLY A 52 -2.65 -3.49 -1.63
N PHE A 53 -1.54 -2.82 -1.93
CA PHE A 53 -1.49 -1.55 -2.65
C PHE A 53 -0.19 -1.43 -3.46
N VAL A 54 -0.16 -0.50 -4.41
CA VAL A 54 1.05 -0.14 -5.15
C VAL A 54 1.68 1.10 -4.50
N LEU A 55 2.86 0.96 -3.92
CA LEU A 55 3.68 2.05 -3.43
C LEU A 55 4.36 2.77 -4.62
N ILE A 56 4.12 4.06 -4.79
CA ILE A 56 4.80 4.88 -5.81
C ILE A 56 5.87 5.74 -5.12
N ALA A 57 7.14 5.47 -5.43
CA ALA A 57 8.28 6.14 -4.85
C ALA A 57 9.06 6.96 -5.90
N PRO A 58 9.72 8.07 -5.51
CA PRO A 58 10.52 8.88 -6.44
C PRO A 58 11.80 8.17 -6.91
N HIS A 59 12.24 7.14 -6.18
CA HIS A 59 13.37 6.28 -6.52
C HIS A 59 13.15 4.89 -5.91
N ASP A 60 13.97 3.93 -6.30
CA ASP A 60 13.85 2.55 -5.85
C ASP A 60 14.02 2.40 -4.32
N PRO A 61 12.98 1.96 -3.59
CA PRO A 61 12.95 2.03 -2.13
C PRO A 61 13.62 0.83 -1.45
N LYS A 62 14.79 0.35 -1.94
CA LYS A 62 15.49 -0.84 -1.37
C LYS A 62 15.62 -0.84 0.15
N PRO A 63 16.02 0.27 0.80
CA PRO A 63 16.17 0.29 2.26
C PRO A 63 14.85 0.09 3.00
N LEU A 64 13.73 0.55 2.42
CA LEU A 64 12.40 0.36 2.96
C LEU A 64 11.93 -1.08 2.74
N LEU A 65 12.16 -1.65 1.56
CA LEU A 65 11.82 -3.05 1.26
C LEU A 65 12.57 -4.02 2.18
N ALA A 66 13.85 -3.73 2.47
CA ALA A 66 14.64 -4.50 3.43
C ALA A 66 14.03 -4.44 4.85
N GLN A 67 13.58 -3.26 5.30
CA GLN A 67 12.93 -3.12 6.60
C GLN A 67 11.55 -3.79 6.66
N ILE A 68 10.81 -3.79 5.55
CA ILE A 68 9.54 -4.52 5.44
C ILE A 68 9.79 -6.02 5.56
N ALA A 69 10.80 -6.54 4.86
CA ALA A 69 11.19 -7.94 4.93
C ALA A 69 11.65 -8.34 6.34
N ASP A 70 12.42 -7.49 7.02
CA ASP A 70 12.85 -7.72 8.41
C ASP A 70 11.66 -7.78 9.38
N ARG A 71 10.71 -6.84 9.25
CA ARG A 71 9.57 -6.72 10.17
C ARG A 71 8.46 -7.74 9.92
N TYR A 72 8.10 -7.97 8.66
CA TYR A 72 6.92 -8.74 8.30
C TYR A 72 7.24 -10.07 7.62
N GLY A 73 8.52 -10.31 7.27
CA GLY A 73 8.96 -11.55 6.64
C GLY A 73 8.14 -11.90 5.40
N ASP A 74 7.72 -13.15 5.33
CA ASP A 74 6.92 -13.73 4.25
C ASP A 74 5.45 -13.28 4.25
N ALA A 75 5.02 -12.49 5.26
CA ALA A 75 3.64 -12.03 5.33
C ALA A 75 3.33 -10.90 4.35
N ILE A 76 4.36 -10.20 3.86
CA ILE A 76 4.24 -9.18 2.81
C ILE A 76 4.97 -9.65 1.56
N GLU A 77 4.22 -9.88 0.50
CA GLU A 77 4.76 -10.12 -0.84
C GLU A 77 5.08 -8.79 -1.52
N VAL A 78 6.27 -8.73 -2.11
CA VAL A 78 6.78 -7.54 -2.80
C VAL A 78 6.93 -7.85 -4.29
N GLY A 79 6.37 -7.01 -5.14
CA GLY A 79 6.51 -7.14 -6.59
C GLY A 79 6.70 -5.79 -7.26
N TYR A 80 7.59 -5.69 -8.24
CA TYR A 80 7.75 -4.46 -9.02
C TYR A 80 6.65 -4.34 -10.09
N VAL A 81 6.17 -3.12 -10.32
CA VAL A 81 5.25 -2.81 -11.42
C VAL A 81 5.97 -1.97 -12.47
N ASP A 82 5.73 -2.30 -13.74
CA ASP A 82 6.38 -1.65 -14.89
C ASP A 82 5.85 -0.23 -15.14
N ARG A 83 4.58 0.03 -14.76
CA ARG A 83 3.93 1.34 -14.94
C ARG A 83 3.53 1.97 -13.62
N ALA A 84 4.28 2.99 -13.23
CA ALA A 84 4.08 3.79 -12.02
C ALA A 84 4.24 5.29 -12.30
N GLY A 85 3.83 5.71 -13.50
CA GLY A 85 4.07 7.06 -14.02
C GLY A 85 5.56 7.35 -14.17
N ASP A 86 6.02 8.44 -13.54
CA ASP A 86 7.43 8.87 -13.50
C ASP A 86 8.22 8.27 -12.32
N GLY A 87 7.55 7.50 -11.45
CA GLY A 87 8.13 6.90 -10.25
C GLY A 87 8.46 5.42 -10.39
N VAL A 88 9.03 4.85 -9.32
CA VAL A 88 9.17 3.41 -9.15
C VAL A 88 7.95 2.89 -8.40
N GLY A 89 7.21 1.98 -9.03
CA GLY A 89 6.06 1.33 -8.42
C GLY A 89 6.43 -0.02 -7.83
N VAL A 90 6.03 -0.24 -6.58
CA VAL A 90 6.21 -1.50 -5.88
C VAL A 90 4.90 -1.95 -5.27
N ARG A 91 4.38 -3.07 -5.75
CA ARG A 91 3.23 -3.78 -5.19
C ARG A 91 3.61 -4.41 -3.87
N LEU A 92 2.84 -4.11 -2.83
CA LEU A 92 2.94 -4.68 -1.50
C LEU A 92 1.62 -5.39 -1.18
N PHE A 93 1.67 -6.70 -0.96
CA PHE A 93 0.49 -7.52 -0.70
C PHE A 93 0.63 -8.29 0.60
N LYS A 94 -0.37 -8.20 1.48
CA LYS A 94 -0.38 -8.93 2.74
C LYS A 94 -0.97 -10.31 2.54
N SER A 95 -0.12 -11.30 2.32
CA SER A 95 -0.51 -12.69 2.04
C SER A 95 -0.92 -13.46 3.29
N ARG A 96 -0.37 -13.08 4.46
CA ARG A 96 -0.59 -13.78 5.73
C ARG A 96 -0.73 -12.83 6.89
N ALA A 97 -1.29 -13.35 7.99
CA ALA A 97 -1.29 -12.64 9.25
C ALA A 97 0.16 -12.54 9.76
N THR A 98 0.56 -11.33 10.12
CA THR A 98 1.83 -11.07 10.80
C THR A 98 1.63 -11.43 12.26
N ALA A 99 2.49 -12.28 12.82
CA ALA A 99 2.50 -12.53 14.26
C ALA A 99 2.99 -11.24 14.94
N GLU A 100 2.09 -10.56 15.66
CA GLU A 100 2.41 -9.40 16.51
C GLU A 100 3.23 -9.81 17.74
#